data_AF-A0A151RHI1-F1
#
_entry.id   AF-A0A151RHI1-F1
#
_cell.length_a   1.000
_cell.length_b   1.000
_cell.length_c   1.000
_cell.angle_alpha   90.00
_cell.angle_beta   90.00
_cell.angle_gamma   90.00
#
_symmetry.space_group_name_H-M   'P 1'
#
loop_
_entity.id
_entity.type
_entity.pdbx_description
1 polymer ?
#
loop_
_entity_poly.entity_id
_entity_poly.type
_entity_poly.pdbx_seq_one_letter_code
_entity_poly.pdbx_strand_id
1 'polypeptide(L)'
;MASATNHDASGGDKPAKRKPVFTKVDQLKPGTNGHTLVAKVLSSNTVLQKGRPSSSHNLRPTLIAECLIGDDTGTIVFTARNEQVDLMKPDNTVILRNAKIDMFKGSMRLAVDKWGRIEVTEPAEFVVKEDNNLSLVEYELVNVVEE
;
A
#
# COMPACT_ATOMS: atom_id res chain seq x y z
N MET A 1 -13.90 8.05 -61.51
CA MET A 1 -12.55 7.53 -61.18
C MET A 1 -11.82 8.60 -60.39
N ALA A 2 -11.66 8.37 -59.09
CA ALA A 2 -10.69 9.07 -58.24
C ALA A 2 -10.43 8.17 -57.04
N SER A 3 -9.37 7.37 -57.14
CA SER A 3 -8.90 6.48 -56.08
C SER A 3 -8.15 7.32 -55.05
N ALA A 4 -8.58 7.29 -53.79
CA ALA A 4 -7.82 7.78 -52.65
C ALA A 4 -7.31 6.57 -51.87
N THR A 5 -5.99 6.49 -51.77
CA THR A 5 -5.18 5.47 -51.13
C THR A 5 -5.36 5.48 -49.61
N ASN A 6 -5.71 4.33 -49.03
CA ASN A 6 -5.67 4.11 -47.58
C ASN A 6 -4.21 3.97 -47.13
N HIS A 7 -3.77 4.88 -46.26
CA HIS A 7 -2.56 4.70 -45.45
C HIS A 7 -2.89 3.78 -44.27
N ASP A 8 -2.43 2.53 -44.36
CA ASP A 8 -2.41 1.60 -43.23
C ASP A 8 -1.23 1.99 -42.33
N ALA A 9 -1.53 2.64 -41.20
CA ALA A 9 -0.54 3.00 -40.20
C ALA A 9 -0.32 1.80 -39.29
N SER A 10 0.83 1.16 -39.45
CA SER A 10 1.40 0.12 -38.60
C SER A 10 1.38 0.51 -37.11
N GLY A 11 0.36 0.05 -36.38
CA GLY A 11 0.31 0.12 -34.92
C GLY A 11 1.16 -1.00 -34.33
N GLY A 12 2.42 -0.71 -33.98
CA GLY A 12 3.28 -1.67 -33.29
C GLY A 12 2.67 -2.13 -31.96
N ASP A 13 2.55 -3.45 -31.81
CA ASP A 13 2.10 -4.10 -30.58
C ASP A 13 3.03 -3.71 -29.42
N LYS A 14 2.53 -2.88 -28.51
CA LYS A 14 3.18 -2.66 -27.22
C LYS A 14 3.12 -3.99 -26.48
N PRO A 15 4.24 -4.53 -25.96
CA PRO A 15 4.22 -5.79 -25.24
C PRO A 15 3.19 -5.73 -24.10
N ALA A 16 2.27 -6.69 -24.09
CA ALA A 16 1.18 -6.75 -23.13
C ALA A 16 1.74 -6.71 -21.70
N LYS A 17 1.33 -5.69 -20.92
CA LYS A 17 1.77 -5.56 -19.52
C LYS A 17 1.24 -6.75 -18.72
N ARG A 18 2.12 -7.41 -17.95
CA ARG A 18 1.74 -8.52 -17.08
C ARG A 18 0.62 -8.08 -16.14
N LYS A 19 -0.42 -8.90 -16.00
CA LYS A 19 -1.52 -8.62 -15.08
C LYS A 19 -0.97 -8.47 -13.65
N PRO A 20 -1.43 -7.46 -12.88
CA PRO A 20 -1.05 -7.33 -11.49
C PRO A 20 -1.53 -8.57 -10.72
N VAL A 21 -0.64 -9.11 -9.87
CA VAL A 21 -0.98 -10.20 -8.95
C VAL A 21 -1.37 -9.57 -7.63
N PHE A 22 -2.56 -9.88 -7.14
CA PHE A 22 -3.04 -9.40 -5.86
C PHE A 22 -2.69 -10.41 -4.77
N THR A 23 -1.98 -9.95 -3.75
CA THR A 23 -1.63 -10.69 -2.55
C THR A 23 -2.69 -10.43 -1.48
N LYS A 24 -3.00 -11.44 -0.66
CA LYS A 24 -3.89 -11.31 0.49
C LYS A 24 -3.11 -10.90 1.75
N VAL A 25 -3.79 -10.34 2.73
CA VAL A 25 -3.14 -9.88 3.98
C VAL A 25 -2.43 -11.04 4.69
N ASP A 26 -3.06 -12.20 4.82
CA ASP A 26 -2.48 -13.38 5.50
C ASP A 26 -1.22 -13.96 4.83
N GLN A 27 -0.96 -13.60 3.58
CA GLN A 27 0.20 -14.04 2.80
C GLN A 27 1.43 -13.12 2.97
N LEU A 28 1.27 -12.00 3.67
CA LEU A 28 2.36 -11.07 3.94
C LEU A 28 3.38 -11.69 4.90
N LYS A 29 4.67 -11.50 4.58
CA LYS A 29 5.78 -12.05 5.37
C LYS A 29 6.80 -10.97 5.73
N PRO A 30 7.53 -11.11 6.86
CA PRO A 30 8.59 -10.19 7.24
C PRO A 30 9.60 -9.97 6.10
N GLY A 31 10.01 -8.72 5.89
CA GLY A 31 11.02 -8.35 4.89
C GLY A 31 10.59 -8.43 3.42
N THR A 32 9.33 -8.76 3.12
CA THR A 32 8.83 -8.84 1.73
C THR A 32 8.31 -7.51 1.19
N ASN A 33 8.26 -7.39 -0.13
CA ASN A 33 8.04 -6.14 -0.85
C ASN A 33 7.44 -6.39 -2.24
N GLY A 34 6.90 -5.34 -2.87
CA GLY A 34 6.27 -5.43 -4.18
C GLY A 34 4.83 -5.91 -4.15
N HIS A 35 4.18 -5.86 -2.99
CA HIS A 35 2.82 -6.36 -2.81
C HIS A 35 1.81 -5.44 -3.48
N THR A 36 0.80 -6.05 -4.08
CA THR A 36 -0.40 -5.34 -4.52
C THR A 36 -1.58 -5.95 -3.82
N LEU A 37 -2.40 -5.18 -3.10
CA LEU A 37 -3.56 -5.70 -2.38
C LEU A 37 -4.71 -4.70 -2.37
N VAL A 38 -5.91 -5.22 -2.14
CA VAL A 38 -7.13 -4.44 -1.91
C VAL A 38 -7.49 -4.60 -0.45
N ALA A 39 -7.67 -3.50 0.27
CA ALA A 39 -8.02 -3.53 1.68
C ALA A 39 -9.04 -2.44 2.02
N LYS A 40 -9.86 -2.71 3.03
CA LYS A 40 -10.71 -1.71 3.67
C LYS A 40 -9.96 -1.06 4.82
N VAL A 41 -10.17 0.24 4.99
CA VAL A 41 -9.64 1.00 6.12
C VAL A 41 -10.64 0.93 7.27
N LEU A 42 -10.23 0.35 8.39
CA LEU A 42 -11.05 0.22 9.60
C LEU A 42 -10.89 1.43 10.52
N SER A 43 -9.66 1.90 10.68
CA SER A 43 -9.37 3.07 11.51
C SER A 43 -8.17 3.85 10.97
N SER A 44 -8.06 5.13 11.34
CA SER A 44 -6.98 6.00 10.92
C SER A 44 -6.66 6.99 12.05
N ASN A 45 -5.47 6.84 12.64
CA ASN A 45 -5.02 7.62 13.78
C ASN A 45 -3.78 8.41 13.41
N THR A 46 -3.88 9.75 13.39
CA THR A 46 -2.73 10.62 13.17
C THR A 46 -1.79 10.56 14.38
N VAL A 47 -0.59 10.00 14.19
CA VAL A 47 0.40 9.81 15.27
C VAL A 47 1.48 10.89 15.30
N LEU A 48 1.72 11.56 14.17
CA LEU A 48 2.68 12.65 14.09
C LEU A 48 2.17 13.72 13.16
N GLN A 49 2.03 14.93 13.68
CA GLN A 49 1.70 16.12 12.91
C GLN A 49 2.65 17.23 13.33
N LYS A 50 3.79 17.35 12.62
CA LYS A 50 4.74 18.43 12.88
C LYS A 50 4.50 19.56 11.90
N GLY A 51 3.89 20.63 12.41
CA GLY A 51 3.74 21.90 11.69
C GLY A 51 5.09 22.60 11.48
N ARG A 52 5.11 23.59 10.57
CA ARG A 52 6.31 24.40 10.30
C ARG A 52 6.77 25.10 11.60
N PRO A 53 8.02 24.91 12.07
CA PRO A 53 8.63 25.91 12.92
C PRO A 53 8.84 27.17 12.06
N SER A 54 8.47 28.34 12.60
CA SER A 54 8.49 29.65 11.95
C SER A 54 9.82 30.09 11.32
N SER A 55 10.89 29.31 11.42
CA SER A 55 12.27 29.71 11.07
C SER A 55 12.93 28.91 9.94
N SER A 56 12.29 27.86 9.37
CA SER A 56 12.91 27.06 8.30
C SER A 56 12.02 26.96 7.07
N HIS A 57 12.39 27.72 6.03
CA HIS A 57 11.63 27.87 4.77
C HIS A 57 11.66 26.62 3.86
N ASN A 58 12.32 25.52 4.26
CA ASN A 58 12.62 24.37 3.38
C ASN A 58 12.14 23.00 3.87
N LEU A 59 11.42 22.90 4.99
CA LEU A 59 10.93 21.62 5.51
C LEU A 59 9.46 21.41 5.13
N ARG A 60 9.17 20.37 4.34
CA ARG A 60 7.79 19.92 4.10
C ARG A 60 7.19 19.47 5.44
N PRO A 61 5.91 19.79 5.72
CA PRO A 61 5.23 19.29 6.91
C PRO A 61 5.26 17.76 6.89
N THR A 62 5.64 17.16 8.02
CA THR A 62 5.60 15.70 8.20
C THR A 62 4.27 15.35 8.86
N LEU A 63 3.44 14.60 8.15
CA LEU A 63 2.22 14.02 8.66
C LEU A 63 2.33 12.49 8.57
N ILE A 64 2.05 11.79 9.67
CA ILE A 64 2.04 10.33 9.73
C ILE A 64 0.76 9.89 10.44
N ALA A 65 0.05 8.95 9.83
CA ALA A 65 -1.06 8.26 10.45
C ALA A 65 -0.79 6.74 10.45
N GLU A 66 -1.22 6.09 11.53
CA GLU A 66 -1.32 4.65 11.63
C GLU A 66 -2.76 4.25 11.35
N CYS A 67 -2.95 3.46 10.30
CA CYS A 67 -4.26 3.06 9.82
C CYS A 67 -4.40 1.55 9.98
N LEU A 68 -5.45 1.07 10.64
CA LEU A 68 -5.75 -0.36 10.62
C LEU A 68 -6.48 -0.67 9.31
N ILE A 69 -5.92 -1.57 8.51
CA ILE A 69 -6.53 -2.00 7.25
C ILE A 69 -6.64 -3.52 7.19
N GLY A 70 -7.54 -4.04 6.37
CA GLY A 70 -7.63 -5.48 6.18
C GLY A 70 -8.48 -5.92 4.99
N ASP A 71 -8.40 -7.21 4.73
CA ASP A 71 -9.25 -7.94 3.80
C ASP A 71 -9.97 -9.10 4.51
N ASP A 72 -10.60 -9.99 3.74
CA ASP A 72 -11.24 -11.22 4.21
C ASP A 72 -10.29 -12.24 4.86
N THR A 73 -8.97 -12.02 4.82
CA THR A 73 -7.96 -12.94 5.36
C THR A 73 -7.29 -12.43 6.63
N GLY A 74 -7.23 -11.11 6.84
CA GLY A 74 -6.66 -10.54 8.04
C GLY A 74 -6.58 -9.01 8.02
N THR A 75 -5.97 -8.47 9.07
CA THR A 75 -5.68 -7.05 9.23
C THR A 75 -4.18 -6.81 9.44
N ILE A 76 -3.74 -5.61 9.08
CA ILE A 76 -2.37 -5.12 9.28
C ILE A 76 -2.40 -3.60 9.48
N VAL A 77 -1.48 -3.08 10.29
CA VAL A 77 -1.28 -1.64 10.46
C VAL A 77 -0.52 -1.09 9.26
N PHE A 78 -1.15 -0.14 8.57
CA PHE A 78 -0.57 0.63 7.50
C PHE A 78 -0.03 1.97 8.02
N THR A 79 1.17 2.35 7.58
CA THR A 79 1.77 3.66 7.89
C THR A 79 1.55 4.62 6.73
N ALA A 80 0.57 5.51 6.85
CA ALA A 80 0.29 6.54 5.87
C ALA A 80 1.13 7.80 6.12
N ARG A 81 1.68 8.39 5.06
CA ARG A 81 2.51 9.61 5.15
C ARG A 81 1.96 10.72 4.27
N ASN A 82 1.96 11.95 4.80
CA ASN A 82 1.58 13.17 4.09
C ASN A 82 0.21 13.02 3.40
N GLU A 83 0.15 13.24 2.08
CA GLU A 83 -1.07 13.15 1.27
C GLU A 83 -1.75 11.76 1.32
N GLN A 84 -1.02 10.71 1.68
CA GLN A 84 -1.60 9.38 1.85
C GLN A 84 -2.63 9.35 3.00
N VAL A 85 -2.47 10.20 4.01
CA VAL A 85 -3.39 10.24 5.16
C VAL A 85 -4.80 10.62 4.73
N ASP A 86 -4.92 11.49 3.72
CA ASP A 86 -6.22 11.89 3.17
C ASP A 86 -6.92 10.76 2.40
N LEU A 87 -6.16 9.80 1.87
CA LEU A 87 -6.68 8.62 1.16
C LEU A 87 -7.07 7.50 2.14
N MET A 88 -6.35 7.37 3.25
CA MET A 88 -6.52 6.32 4.26
C MET A 88 -7.53 6.74 5.34
N LYS A 89 -8.73 7.14 4.92
CA LYS A 89 -9.85 7.43 5.83
C LYS A 89 -10.64 6.16 6.14
N PRO A 90 -11.23 6.03 7.35
CA PRO A 90 -12.12 4.92 7.67
C PRO A 90 -13.20 4.73 6.61
N ASP A 91 -13.65 3.49 6.42
CA ASP A 91 -14.64 3.05 5.44
C ASP A 91 -14.20 3.10 3.96
N ASN A 92 -13.07 3.72 3.64
CA ASN A 92 -12.52 3.65 2.28
C ASN A 92 -12.05 2.23 1.96
N THR A 93 -12.29 1.81 0.72
CA THR A 93 -11.58 0.68 0.11
C THR A 93 -10.44 1.23 -0.74
N VAL A 94 -9.24 0.71 -0.53
CA VAL A 94 -8.03 1.16 -1.20
C VAL A 94 -7.31 0.01 -1.89
N ILE A 95 -6.73 0.31 -3.04
CA ILE A 95 -5.76 -0.54 -3.74
C ILE A 95 -4.38 0.01 -3.43
N LEU A 96 -3.57 -0.80 -2.76
CA LEU A 96 -2.18 -0.50 -2.46
C LEU A 96 -1.31 -1.22 -3.50
N ARG A 97 -0.54 -0.47 -4.29
CA ARG A 97 0.37 -1.02 -5.30
C ARG A 97 1.81 -0.82 -4.86
N ASN A 98 2.63 -1.85 -5.07
CA ASN A 98 4.05 -1.86 -4.73
C ASN A 98 4.30 -1.52 -3.24
N ALA A 99 3.48 -2.10 -2.38
CA ALA A 99 3.61 -1.99 -0.94
C ALA A 99 4.74 -2.90 -0.42
N LYS A 100 5.29 -2.52 0.73
CA LYS A 100 6.35 -3.26 1.43
C LYS A 100 5.97 -3.51 2.87
N ILE A 101 6.53 -4.58 3.42
CA ILE A 101 6.53 -4.82 4.85
C ILE A 101 7.71 -4.08 5.48
N ASP A 102 7.39 -3.25 6.46
CA ASP A 102 8.33 -2.57 7.34
C ASP A 102 8.28 -3.25 8.71
N MET A 103 9.43 -3.56 9.29
CA MET A 103 9.49 -4.16 10.62
C MET A 103 9.62 -3.04 11.65
N PHE A 104 8.66 -2.96 12.57
CA PHE A 104 8.64 -1.96 13.63
C PHE A 104 8.48 -2.63 14.98
N LYS A 105 9.53 -2.53 15.82
CA LYS A 105 9.57 -3.11 17.17
C LYS A 105 9.18 -4.59 17.21
N GLY A 106 9.68 -5.38 16.26
CA GLY A 106 9.39 -6.81 16.16
C GLY A 106 8.12 -7.15 15.38
N SER A 107 7.22 -6.20 15.12
CA SER A 107 5.96 -6.47 14.41
C SER A 107 5.96 -5.93 12.98
N MET A 108 5.17 -6.58 12.12
CA MET A 108 5.01 -6.15 10.73
C MET A 108 4.09 -4.92 10.63
N ARG A 109 4.47 -3.99 9.75
CA ARG A 109 3.63 -2.88 9.28
C ARG A 109 3.68 -2.82 7.77
N LEU A 110 2.59 -2.39 7.15
CA LEU A 110 2.54 -2.16 5.72
C LEU A 110 2.84 -0.68 5.41
N ALA A 111 3.60 -0.42 4.35
CA ALA A 111 3.80 0.91 3.83
C ALA A 111 3.87 0.88 2.30
N VAL A 112 3.50 1.98 1.65
CA VAL A 112 3.75 2.15 0.22
C VAL A 112 5.17 2.66 0.00
N ASP A 113 5.90 2.06 -0.95
CA ASP A 113 7.27 2.47 -1.27
C ASP A 113 7.31 3.74 -2.15
N LYS A 114 8.51 4.17 -2.56
CA LYS A 114 8.69 5.39 -3.37
C LYS A 114 8.09 5.34 -4.78
N TRP A 115 7.83 4.13 -5.31
CA TRP A 115 7.28 3.91 -6.65
C TRP A 115 5.83 3.43 -6.61
N GLY A 116 5.33 3.11 -5.42
CA GLY A 116 4.01 2.60 -5.19
C GLY A 116 2.96 3.69 -5.13
N ARG A 117 1.71 3.25 -5.15
CA ARG A 117 0.56 4.14 -5.23
C ARG A 117 -0.59 3.60 -4.41
N ILE A 118 -1.38 4.52 -3.87
CA ILE A 118 -2.66 4.24 -3.22
C ILE A 118 -3.76 4.75 -4.15
N GLU A 119 -4.73 3.91 -4.46
CA GLU A 119 -5.91 4.25 -5.26
C GLU A 119 -7.15 3.97 -4.42
N VAL A 120 -7.97 4.97 -4.14
CA VAL A 120 -9.29 4.75 -3.56
C VAL A 120 -10.19 4.16 -4.65
N THR A 121 -10.95 3.13 -4.32
CA THR A 121 -11.82 2.42 -5.25
C THR A 121 -13.22 2.27 -4.67
N GLU A 122 -14.10 1.62 -5.43
CA GLU A 122 -15.46 1.33 -4.99
C GLU A 122 -15.43 0.44 -3.72
N PRO A 123 -16.43 0.56 -2.83
CA PRO A 123 -16.50 -0.25 -1.64
C PRO A 123 -16.45 -1.74 -1.98
N ALA A 124 -15.46 -2.46 -1.44
CA ALA A 124 -15.39 -3.90 -1.65
C ALA A 124 -16.53 -4.62 -0.89
N GLU A 125 -17.00 -5.75 -1.43
CA GLU A 125 -18.10 -6.51 -0.83
C GLU A 125 -17.67 -7.44 0.32
N PHE A 126 -16.37 -7.66 0.50
CA PHE A 126 -15.87 -8.59 1.53
C PHE A 126 -16.00 -8.02 2.95
N VAL A 127 -16.19 -8.91 3.93
CA VAL A 127 -16.10 -8.57 5.36
C VAL A 127 -14.66 -8.74 5.81
N VAL A 128 -14.12 -7.75 6.52
CA VAL A 128 -12.73 -7.80 7.00
C VAL A 128 -12.61 -8.81 8.13
N LYS A 129 -11.56 -9.62 8.08
CA LYS A 129 -11.23 -10.60 9.10
C LYS A 129 -10.36 -9.96 10.20
N GLU A 130 -11.03 -9.37 11.19
CA GLU A 130 -10.38 -8.58 12.25
C GLU A 130 -9.66 -9.42 13.33
N ASP A 131 -10.02 -10.69 13.47
CA ASP A 131 -9.41 -11.64 14.44
C ASP A 131 -7.98 -12.04 14.06
N ASN A 132 -7.58 -11.86 12.80
CA ASN A 132 -6.23 -12.17 12.32
C ASN A 132 -5.42 -10.88 12.06
N ASN A 133 -4.86 -10.29 13.12
CA ASN A 133 -4.06 -9.07 13.00
C ASN A 133 -2.55 -9.36 12.97
N LEU A 134 -1.93 -9.21 11.80
CA LEU A 134 -0.51 -9.48 11.58
C LEU A 134 0.43 -8.47 12.26
N SER A 135 -0.08 -7.31 12.64
CA SER A 135 0.70 -6.31 13.39
C SER A 135 0.76 -6.57 14.89
N LEU A 136 -0.01 -7.53 15.40
CA LEU A 136 0.11 -8.00 16.78
C LEU A 136 1.09 -9.18 16.92
N VAL A 137 1.53 -9.76 15.79
CA VAL A 137 2.51 -10.84 15.79
C VAL A 137 3.90 -10.23 15.93
N GLU A 138 4.66 -10.74 16.90
CA GLU A 138 6.06 -10.38 17.11
C GLU A 138 6.97 -11.41 16.45
N TYR A 139 7.98 -10.92 15.73
CA TYR A 139 8.99 -11.69 15.04
C TYR A 139 10.36 -11.39 15.61
N GLU A 140 11.15 -12.45 15.81
CA GLU A 140 12.55 -12.35 16.19
C GLU A 140 13.44 -12.59 14.98
N LEU A 141 14.50 -11.77 14.86
CA LEU A 141 15.49 -11.95 13.81
C LEU A 141 16.45 -13.08 14.21
N VAL A 142 16.31 -14.22 13.56
CA VAL A 142 17.20 -15.36 13.75
C VAL A 142 18.35 -15.28 12.74
N ASN A 143 19.55 -15.00 13.24
CA ASN A 143 20.77 -15.13 12.45
C ASN A 143 21.18 -16.61 12.43
N VAL A 144 20.95 -17.29 11.31
CA VAL A 144 21.48 -18.64 11.12
C VAL A 144 22.97 -18.48 10.84
N VAL A 145 23.80 -18.88 11.79
CA VAL A 145 25.25 -19.01 11.57
C VAL A 145 25.42 -20.36 10.85
N GLU A 146 25.79 -20.33 9.57
CA GLU A 146 26.19 -21.55 8.87
C GLU A 146 27.51 -22.04 9.50
N GLU A 147 27.50 -23.25 10.06
CA GLU A 147 28.72 -23.97 10.52
C GLU A 147 29.56 -24.47 9.35
#